data_AF-A0A950E6I8-F1
#
_entry.id   AF-A0A950E6I8-F1
#
_cell.length_a   1.000
_cell.length_b   1.000
_cell.length_c   1.000
_cell.angle_alpha   90.00
_cell.angle_beta   90.00
_cell.angle_gamma   90.00
#
_symmetry.space_group_name_H-M   'P 1'
#
loop_
_entity.id
_entity.type
_entity.pdbx_description
1 polymer ?
#
loop_
_entity_poly.entity_id
_entity_poly.type
_entity_poly.pdbx_seq_one_letter_code
_entity_poly.pdbx_strand_id
1 'polypeptide(L)'
;MTPAPSPAARWRPNTRVSDWLVDEYVESYVRWREESIAVHAAYERCQRAERSDRALAFAACAAALDREECAARTLAECADRISRQLD
;
A
#
# COMPACT_ATOMS: atom_id res chain seq x y z
N MET A 1 -27.00 12.59 -41.19
CA MET A 1 -26.14 11.48 -40.73
C MET A 1 -24.97 12.11 -39.99
N THR A 2 -25.08 12.22 -38.67
CA THR A 2 -24.09 12.91 -37.82
C THR A 2 -22.89 11.98 -37.62
N PRO A 3 -21.64 12.40 -37.86
CA PRO A 3 -20.51 11.53 -37.58
C PRO A 3 -20.43 11.28 -36.06
N ALA A 4 -20.19 10.03 -35.68
CA ALA A 4 -19.94 9.65 -34.29
C ALA A 4 -18.71 10.43 -33.77
N PRO A 5 -18.74 10.94 -32.53
CA PRO A 5 -17.58 11.60 -31.95
C PRO A 5 -16.39 10.62 -31.90
N SER A 6 -15.23 11.09 -32.32
CA SER A 6 -13.99 10.30 -32.34
C SER A 6 -13.65 9.79 -30.92
N PRO A 7 -13.35 8.50 -30.73
CA PRO A 7 -13.05 7.92 -29.41
C PRO A 7 -11.78 8.49 -28.75
N ALA A 8 -10.96 9.21 -29.52
CA ALA A 8 -9.73 9.87 -29.05
C ALA A 8 -9.98 11.10 -28.14
N ALA A 9 -11.23 11.57 -28.01
CA ALA A 9 -11.56 12.72 -27.15
C ALA A 9 -11.90 12.36 -25.70
N ARG A 10 -11.96 11.06 -25.34
CA ARG A 10 -12.46 10.62 -24.03
C ARG A 10 -11.41 10.56 -22.91
N TRP A 11 -10.13 10.74 -23.21
CA TRP A 11 -9.10 10.88 -22.17
C TRP A 11 -8.20 12.07 -22.50
N ARG A 12 -8.50 13.22 -21.89
CA ARG A 12 -7.48 14.23 -21.68
C ARG A 12 -6.88 13.90 -20.32
N PRO A 13 -5.65 13.36 -20.23
CA PRO A 13 -4.95 13.33 -18.97
C PRO A 13 -4.66 14.78 -18.58
N ASN A 14 -5.60 15.38 -17.86
CA ASN A 14 -5.35 16.60 -17.11
C ASN A 14 -4.81 16.19 -15.74
N THR A 15 -3.76 15.38 -15.73
CA THR A 15 -3.15 14.89 -14.51
C THR A 15 -1.86 15.67 -14.36
N ARG A 16 -1.86 16.65 -13.44
CA ARG A 16 -0.63 17.29 -12.97
C ARG A 16 0.34 16.26 -12.37
N VAL A 17 -0.21 15.13 -11.94
CA VAL A 17 0.50 14.00 -11.36
C VAL A 17 0.88 13.00 -12.44
N SER A 18 2.10 12.51 -12.44
CA SER A 18 2.54 11.50 -13.40
C SER A 18 1.87 10.13 -13.15
N ASP A 19 1.40 9.44 -14.20
CA ASP A 19 0.71 8.14 -14.06
C ASP A 19 1.53 7.08 -13.30
N TRP A 20 2.85 7.02 -13.54
CA TRP A 20 3.74 6.08 -12.84
C TRP A 20 3.78 6.33 -11.32
N LEU A 21 3.57 7.57 -10.87
CA LEU A 21 3.54 7.92 -9.46
C LEU A 21 2.22 7.48 -8.81
N VAL A 22 1.12 7.52 -9.57
CA VAL A 22 -0.17 6.97 -9.15
C VAL A 22 -0.05 5.44 -9.01
N ASP A 23 0.56 4.77 -9.99
CA ASP A 23 0.81 3.33 -9.94
C ASP A 23 1.68 2.94 -8.73
N GLU A 24 2.78 3.67 -8.49
CA GLU A 24 3.67 3.45 -7.35
C GLU A 24 2.95 3.66 -5.99
N TYR A 25 2.08 4.66 -5.90
CA TYR A 25 1.24 4.88 -4.71
C TYR A 25 0.24 3.75 -4.49
N VAL A 26 -0.45 3.30 -5.53
CA VAL A 26 -1.40 2.18 -5.44
C VAL A 26 -0.69 0.89 -5.05
N GLU A 27 0.46 0.59 -5.64
CA GLU A 27 1.26 -0.58 -5.28
C GLU A 27 1.72 -0.52 -3.82
N SER A 28 2.22 0.64 -3.37
CA SER A 28 2.62 0.85 -1.97
C SER A 28 1.45 0.72 -1.01
N TYR A 29 0.25 1.19 -1.40
CA TYR A 29 -0.97 1.04 -0.61
C TYR A 29 -1.38 -0.43 -0.48
N VAL A 30 -1.37 -1.19 -1.59
CA VAL A 30 -1.68 -2.62 -1.57
C VAL A 30 -0.68 -3.36 -0.68
N ARG A 31 0.62 -3.08 -0.82
CA ARG A 31 1.67 -3.70 0.00
C ARG A 31 1.47 -3.43 1.49
N TRP A 32 1.17 -2.19 1.88
CA TRP A 32 0.87 -1.87 3.27
C TRP A 32 -0.38 -2.62 3.79
N ARG A 33 -1.42 -2.76 2.96
CA ARG A 33 -2.62 -3.55 3.32
C ARG A 33 -2.31 -5.03 3.50
N GLU A 34 -1.48 -5.62 2.65
CA GLU A 34 -1.04 -7.00 2.78
C GLU A 34 -0.24 -7.22 4.08
N GLU A 35 0.69 -6.32 4.39
CA GLU A 35 1.46 -6.39 5.64
C GLU A 35 0.58 -6.14 6.88
N SER A 36 -0.42 -5.26 6.80
CA SER A 36 -1.43 -5.08 7.85
C SER A 36 -2.20 -6.37 8.15
N ILE A 37 -2.55 -7.14 7.11
CA ILE A 37 -3.20 -8.45 7.25
C ILE A 37 -2.21 -9.46 7.87
N ALA A 38 -0.94 -9.43 7.45
CA ALA A 38 0.09 -10.30 8.01
C ALA A 38 0.33 -10.02 9.51
N VAL A 39 0.33 -8.75 9.94
CA VAL A 39 0.38 -8.34 11.35
C VAL A 39 -0.81 -8.91 12.11
N HIS A 40 -2.03 -8.78 11.57
CA HIS A 40 -3.21 -9.33 12.22
C HIS A 40 -3.09 -10.84 12.43
N ALA A 41 -2.71 -11.57 11.38
CA ALA A 41 -2.50 -13.02 11.45
C ALA A 41 -1.37 -13.40 12.42
N ALA A 42 -0.28 -12.64 12.48
CA ALA A 42 0.81 -12.88 13.41
C ALA A 42 0.34 -12.65 14.86
N TYR A 43 -0.35 -11.55 15.12
CA TYR A 43 -0.90 -11.22 16.43
C TYR A 43 -1.86 -12.28 16.96
N GLU A 44 -2.74 -12.77 16.09
CA GLU A 44 -3.62 -13.89 16.38
C GLU A 44 -2.89 -15.17 16.78
N ARG A 45 -1.75 -15.48 16.14
CA ARG A 45 -0.88 -16.61 16.51
C ARG A 45 -0.15 -16.35 17.84
N CYS A 46 0.36 -15.14 18.05
CA CYS A 46 1.01 -14.75 19.31
C CYS A 46 0.09 -14.91 20.51
N GLN A 47 -1.19 -14.54 20.38
CA GLN A 47 -2.17 -14.70 21.46
C GLN A 47 -2.51 -16.16 21.77
N ARG A 48 -2.48 -17.04 20.76
CA ARG A 48 -2.82 -18.47 20.91
C ARG A 48 -1.59 -19.35 21.20
N ALA A 49 -0.38 -18.79 21.18
CA ALA A 49 0.85 -19.55 21.33
C ALA A 49 1.00 -20.17 22.73
N GLU A 50 1.38 -21.44 22.75
CA GLU A 50 1.76 -22.15 23.97
C GLU A 50 3.03 -21.54 24.59
N ARG A 51 3.28 -21.86 25.86
CA ARG A 51 4.40 -21.27 26.61
C ARG A 51 5.77 -21.57 25.98
N SER A 52 5.93 -22.76 25.39
CA SER A 52 7.15 -23.17 24.68
C SER A 52 7.43 -22.32 23.44
N ASP A 53 6.38 -21.92 22.72
CA ASP A 53 6.50 -21.23 21.43
C ASP A 53 6.34 -19.71 21.52
N ARG A 54 5.99 -19.19 22.70
CA ARG A 54 5.68 -17.77 22.91
C ARG A 54 6.78 -16.82 22.44
N ALA A 55 8.04 -17.16 22.68
CA ALA A 55 9.17 -16.32 22.25
C ALA A 55 9.29 -16.25 20.72
N LEU A 56 9.13 -17.39 20.04
CA LEU A 56 9.15 -17.47 18.59
C LEU A 56 7.95 -16.74 17.97
N ALA A 57 6.76 -16.94 18.54
CA ALA A 57 5.56 -16.24 18.10
C ALA A 57 5.74 -14.73 18.25
N PHE A 58 6.19 -14.24 19.41
CA PHE A 58 6.47 -12.82 19.64
C PHE A 58 7.46 -12.24 18.63
N ALA A 59 8.56 -12.96 18.33
CA ALA A 59 9.52 -12.54 17.31
C ALA A 59 8.88 -12.44 15.92
N ALA A 60 8.00 -13.38 15.55
CA ALA A 60 7.25 -13.32 14.30
C ALA A 60 6.25 -12.15 14.25
N CYS A 61 5.62 -11.81 15.40
CA CYS A 61 4.80 -10.61 15.53
C CYS A 61 5.61 -9.32 15.32
N ALA A 62 6.76 -9.20 15.98
CA ALA A 62 7.65 -8.04 15.82
C ALA A 62 8.12 -7.88 14.36
N ALA A 63 8.57 -8.97 13.73
CA ALA A 63 8.98 -8.94 12.33
C ALA A 63 7.83 -8.62 11.35
N ALA A 64 6.58 -8.92 11.69
CA ALA A 64 5.43 -8.50 10.89
C ALA A 64 5.18 -6.99 11.03
N LEU A 65 5.27 -6.45 12.26
CA LEU A 65 5.14 -5.01 12.52
C LEU A 65 6.24 -4.22 11.80
N ASP A 66 7.50 -4.68 11.85
CA ASP A 66 8.61 -4.01 11.17
C ASP A 66 8.39 -3.90 9.65
N ARG A 67 7.82 -4.94 9.04
CA ARG A 67 7.48 -4.95 7.61
C ARG A 67 6.30 -4.03 7.28
N GLU A 68 5.27 -4.02 8.13
CA GLU A 68 4.11 -3.14 7.99
C GLU A 68 4.51 -1.66 8.11
N GLU A 69 5.33 -1.31 9.11
CA GLU A 69 5.87 0.04 9.27
C GLU A 69 6.74 0.44 8.07
N CYS A 70 7.57 -0.47 7.56
CA CYS A 70 8.37 -0.21 6.36
C CYS A 70 7.48 0.10 5.14
N ALA A 71 6.43 -0.68 4.91
CA ALA A 71 5.47 -0.43 3.83
C ALA A 71 4.70 0.87 4.03
N ALA A 72 4.33 1.21 5.28
CA ALA A 72 3.66 2.46 5.61
C ALA A 72 4.54 3.68 5.30
N ARG A 73 5.85 3.61 5.60
CA ARG A 73 6.81 4.68 5.25
C ARG A 73 6.91 4.88 3.74
N THR A 74 7.02 3.81 2.95
CA THR A 74 7.05 3.92 1.48
C THR A 74 5.76 4.51 0.93
N LEU A 75 4.60 4.12 1.46
CA LEU A 75 3.31 4.72 1.09
C LEU A 75 3.26 6.22 1.40
N ALA A 76 3.73 6.63 2.58
CA ALA A 76 3.78 8.04 2.98
C ALA A 76 4.70 8.86 2.05
N GLU A 77 5.87 8.33 1.70
CA GLU A 77 6.78 8.96 0.74
C GLU A 77 6.13 9.14 -0.65
N CYS A 78 5.36 8.16 -1.12
CA CYS A 78 4.60 8.26 -2.37
C CYS A 78 3.50 9.33 -2.28
N ALA A 79 2.76 9.37 -1.17
CA ALA A 79 1.71 10.36 -0.94
C ALA A 79 2.28 11.79 -0.95
N ASP A 80 3.42 12.02 -0.30
CA ASP A 80 4.12 13.31 -0.27
C ASP A 80 4.54 13.75 -1.68
N ARG A 81 5.04 12.81 -2.49
CA ARG A 81 5.41 13.09 -3.89
C ARG A 81 4.21 13.48 -4.74
N ILE A 82 3.07 12.80 -4.57
CA ILE A 82 1.82 13.17 -5.25
C ILE A 82 1.35 14.56 -4.81
N SER A 83 1.36 14.85 -3.51
CA SER A 83 0.93 16.15 -2.97
C SER A 83 1.72 17.30 -3.58
N ARG A 84 3.04 17.17 -3.67
CA ARG A 84 3.92 18.20 -4.27
C ARG A 84 3.66 18.46 -5.77
N GLN A 85 3.03 17.53 -6.48
CA GLN A 85 2.66 17.72 -7.89
C GLN A 85 1.26 18.34 -8.05
N LEU A 86 0.45 18.35 -6.99
CA LEU A 86 -0.88 18.94 -7.00
C LEU A 86 -0.88 20.43 -6.63
N ASP A 87 0.05 20.84 -5.76
CA ASP A 87 0.35 22.23 -5.38
C ASP A 87 0.84 23.08 -6.57
#